data_AF-A0A1D6FTG5-F1
#
_entry.id   AF-A0A1D6FTG5-F1
#
_cell.length_a   1.000
_cell.length_b   1.000
_cell.length_c   1.000
_cell.angle_alpha   90.00
_cell.angle_beta   90.00
_cell.angle_gamma   90.00
#
_symmetry.space_group_name_H-M   'P 1'
#
loop_
_entity.id
_entity.type
_entity.pdbx_description
1 polymer ?
#
loop_
_entity_poly.entity_id
_entity_poly.type
_entity_poly.pdbx_seq_one_letter_code
_entity_poly.pdbx_strand_id
1 'polypeptide(L)'
;MELKLHPDLKGPLRALCEDERTTVIVLSGSDRSVLDENFGEFKMWLAAEHGMFLRPTYGEWMTTMPEHLNMDWVDSVKHVFEYFTERTPRSHFEHRETSFVWNYKYADVEFGRLQARDMLQHLWTGPISNAAVDVVQGSRSVEVRSVGVTKGAAIDRILGEIVHSENMITPIDYVLCIGHFLGKDEDIYVFFDPEYPSESKVKPEGGSASLDRRPNGRPPSNGRSNSRNPQSRTQKAQQAASERSSSSSHSSTSSNHDWREGSSVLDLKGENYFSCAVGRKRSNARYLLSSSEEVVSFLKELATATAGFQATCADYMHVLG
;
A
#
# COMPACT_ATOMS: atom_id res chain seq x y z
N MET A 1 16.33 10.58 -10.91
CA MET A 1 15.81 11.89 -10.47
C MET A 1 16.10 11.97 -9.00
N GLU A 2 16.87 12.95 -8.54
CA GLU A 2 17.16 13.09 -7.11
C GLU A 2 15.89 13.52 -6.38
N LEU A 3 15.41 12.68 -5.47
CA LEU A 3 14.30 13.04 -4.57
C LEU A 3 14.88 13.96 -3.50
N LYS A 4 14.38 15.20 -3.44
CA LYS A 4 14.83 16.20 -2.47
C LYS A 4 13.65 16.78 -1.69
N LEU A 5 13.84 16.94 -0.39
CA LEU A 5 12.93 17.64 0.51
C LEU A 5 12.77 19.09 0.06
N HIS A 6 11.53 19.58 0.12
CA HIS A 6 11.24 20.98 -0.19
C HIS A 6 11.99 21.90 0.80
N PRO A 7 12.77 22.90 0.34
CA PRO A 7 13.65 23.69 1.20
C PRO A 7 12.91 24.39 2.34
N ASP A 8 11.71 24.89 2.06
CA ASP A 8 10.89 25.60 3.04
C ASP A 8 10.33 24.71 4.16
N LEU A 9 10.43 23.38 4.04
CA LEU A 9 9.94 22.46 5.08
C LEU A 9 10.94 22.24 6.21
N LYS A 10 12.23 22.57 6.02
CA LYS A 10 13.26 22.27 7.02
C LYS A 10 12.96 22.91 8.39
N GLY A 11 12.57 24.19 8.41
CA GLY A 11 12.22 24.89 9.66
C GLY A 11 10.97 24.31 10.33
N PRO A 12 9.82 24.26 9.63
CA PRO A 12 8.58 23.69 10.17
C PRO A 12 8.73 22.24 10.64
N LEU A 13 9.36 21.36 9.86
CA LEU A 13 9.57 19.97 10.25
C LEU A 13 10.44 19.87 11.51
N ARG A 14 11.49 20.68 11.63
CA ARG A 14 12.31 20.70 12.83
C ARG A 14 11.50 21.06 14.06
N ALA A 15 10.69 22.12 13.99
CA ALA A 15 9.82 22.54 15.09
C ALA A 15 8.83 21.44 15.50
N LEU A 16 8.21 20.75 14.52
CA LEU A 16 7.31 19.64 14.80
C LEU A 16 8.03 18.42 15.43
N CYS A 17 9.25 18.14 15.01
CA CYS A 17 10.06 17.03 15.55
C CYS A 17 10.63 17.31 16.95
N GLU A 18 10.75 18.58 17.34
CA GLU A 18 11.25 18.98 18.66
C GLU A 18 10.16 18.94 19.74
N ASP A 19 8.88 18.89 19.36
CA ASP A 19 7.77 18.76 20.30
C ASP A 19 7.69 17.33 20.87
N GLU A 20 7.88 17.20 22.19
CA GLU A 20 7.85 15.90 22.90
C GLU A 20 6.47 15.24 22.89
N ARG A 21 5.40 15.98 22.56
CA ARG A 21 4.04 15.44 22.41
C ARG A 21 3.76 14.93 21.01
N THR A 22 4.68 15.14 20.07
CA THR A 22 4.48 14.84 18.65
C THR A 22 5.52 13.84 18.17
N THR A 23 5.07 12.63 17.83
CA THR A 23 5.91 11.65 17.14
C THR A 23 5.72 11.78 15.63
N VAL A 24 6.77 12.18 14.91
CA VAL A 24 6.72 12.31 13.45
C VAL A 24 7.29 11.05 12.79
N ILE A 25 6.56 10.52 11.80
CA ILE A 25 6.95 9.32 11.05
C ILE A 25 6.93 9.64 9.54
N VAL A 26 8.02 9.33 8.84
CA VAL A 26 8.07 9.33 7.37
C VAL A 26 8.00 7.90 6.86
N LEU A 27 6.84 7.50 6.33
CA LEU A 27 6.64 6.20 5.71
C LEU A 27 6.66 6.30 4.17
N SER A 28 7.74 5.78 3.57
CA SER A 28 8.02 5.90 2.15
C SER A 28 8.24 4.55 1.49
N GLY A 29 8.00 4.50 0.17
CA GLY A 29 8.42 3.35 -0.65
C GLY A 29 9.89 3.42 -1.08
N SER A 30 10.56 4.57 -0.90
CA SER A 30 11.96 4.76 -1.30
C SER A 30 12.94 3.94 -0.45
N ASP A 31 14.18 3.83 -0.94
CA ASP A 31 15.29 3.20 -0.21
C ASP A 31 15.73 4.00 1.03
N ARG A 32 16.55 3.36 1.86
CA ARG A 32 17.09 3.92 3.12
C ARG A 32 17.95 5.17 2.88
N SER A 33 18.83 5.13 1.86
CA SER A 33 19.74 6.23 1.55
C SER A 33 19.01 7.53 1.21
N VAL A 34 17.95 7.46 0.41
CA VAL A 34 17.12 8.62 0.07
C VAL A 34 16.49 9.21 1.32
N LEU A 35 16.05 8.37 2.26
CA LEU A 35 15.44 8.82 3.51
C LEU A 35 16.48 9.44 4.44
N ASP A 36 17.68 8.85 4.54
CA ASP A 36 18.79 9.40 5.33
C ASP A 36 19.26 10.75 4.78
N GLU A 37 19.45 10.87 3.47
CA GLU A 37 19.90 12.11 2.82
C GLU A 37 18.93 13.27 3.03
N ASN A 38 17.62 12.98 3.06
CA ASN A 38 16.58 14.00 3.15
C ASN A 38 16.14 14.31 4.57
N PHE A 39 16.10 13.30 5.43
CA PHE A 39 15.48 13.38 6.75
C PHE A 39 16.41 12.98 7.90
N GLY A 40 17.65 12.59 7.63
CA GLY A 40 18.61 12.14 8.65
C GLY A 40 18.95 13.18 9.71
N GLU A 41 18.77 14.47 9.43
CA GLU A 41 19.02 15.55 10.38
C GLU A 41 17.87 15.79 11.38
N PHE A 42 16.70 15.17 11.20
CA PHE A 42 15.52 15.42 12.03
C PHE A 42 15.30 14.31 13.07
N LYS A 43 14.76 14.71 14.23
CA LYS A 43 14.33 13.83 15.31
C LYS A 43 13.00 13.14 14.94
N MET A 44 13.05 12.16 14.05
CA MET A 44 11.85 11.48 13.53
C MET A 44 12.09 10.02 13.17
N TRP A 45 11.01 9.26 13.12
CA TRP A 45 11.00 7.87 12.68
C TRP A 45 10.98 7.78 11.16
N LEU A 46 11.85 6.94 10.58
CA LEU A 46 11.91 6.73 9.14
C LEU A 46 11.57 5.29 8.80
N ALA A 47 10.63 5.10 7.88
CA ALA A 47 10.22 3.78 7.42
C ALA A 47 10.40 3.70 5.89
N ALA A 48 11.41 2.95 5.45
CA ALA A 48 11.78 2.78 4.05
C ALA A 48 11.15 1.51 3.45
N GLU A 49 11.07 1.47 2.12
CA GLU A 49 10.52 0.35 1.34
C GLU A 49 9.15 -0.15 1.85
N HIS A 50 8.23 0.79 2.09
CA HIS A 50 6.88 0.55 2.64
C HIS A 50 6.88 -0.03 4.05
N GLY A 51 7.93 0.27 4.82
CA GLY A 51 8.06 -0.13 6.21
C GLY A 51 8.78 -1.47 6.43
N MET A 52 9.52 -1.95 5.42
CA MET A 52 10.44 -3.10 5.53
C MET A 52 11.74 -2.79 6.26
N PHE A 53 12.09 -1.51 6.32
CA PHE A 53 13.16 -1.02 7.16
C PHE A 53 12.62 0.12 8.00
N LEU A 54 12.90 0.08 9.29
CA LEU A 54 12.53 1.09 10.24
C LEU A 54 13.79 1.68 10.85
N ARG A 55 13.83 2.99 11.04
CA ARG A 55 14.88 3.67 11.80
C ARG A 55 14.19 4.44 12.94
N PRO A 56 14.49 4.10 14.19
CA PRO A 56 14.10 4.92 15.32
C PRO A 56 14.67 6.34 15.19
N THR A 57 14.09 7.25 15.97
CA THR A 57 14.57 8.64 16.11
C THR A 57 16.08 8.72 16.37
N TYR A 58 16.58 7.84 17.24
CA TYR A 58 18.00 7.67 17.51
C TYR A 58 18.36 6.20 17.32
N GLY A 59 19.17 5.88 16.32
CA GLY A 59 19.64 4.53 16.12
C GLY A 59 19.92 4.17 14.66
N GLU A 60 20.19 2.89 14.48
CA GLU A 60 20.46 2.28 13.18
C GLU A 60 19.18 1.75 12.55
N TRP A 61 19.23 1.54 11.23
CA TRP A 61 18.15 0.88 10.51
C TRP A 61 17.98 -0.57 11.01
N MET A 62 16.76 -0.91 11.40
CA MET A 62 16.34 -2.28 11.70
C MET A 62 15.49 -2.84 10.57
N THR A 63 15.74 -4.10 10.26
CA THR A 63 14.98 -4.83 9.25
C THR A 63 13.71 -5.39 9.88
N THR A 64 12.57 -5.07 9.27
CA THR A 64 11.25 -5.50 9.74
C THR A 64 10.66 -6.64 8.91
N MET A 65 11.51 -7.31 8.14
CA MET A 65 11.15 -8.40 7.24
C MET A 65 10.43 -9.55 7.98
N PRO A 66 9.38 -10.13 7.39
CA PRO A 66 8.92 -11.46 7.76
C PRO A 66 10.03 -12.49 7.52
N GLU A 67 10.19 -13.46 8.42
CA GLU A 67 11.29 -14.46 8.40
C GLU A 67 11.32 -15.38 7.15
N HIS A 68 10.28 -15.34 6.30
CA HIS A 68 10.09 -16.22 5.15
C HIS A 68 9.82 -15.47 3.84
N LEU A 69 10.51 -14.35 3.59
CA LEU A 69 10.36 -13.64 2.31
C LEU A 69 11.02 -14.45 1.18
N ASN A 70 10.22 -14.89 0.21
CA ASN A 70 10.73 -15.51 -1.02
C ASN A 70 11.18 -14.42 -2.01
N MET A 71 12.43 -14.50 -2.46
CA MET A 71 13.05 -13.56 -3.42
C MET A 71 13.50 -14.23 -4.73
N ASP A 72 13.04 -15.45 -5.03
CA ASP A 72 13.39 -16.21 -6.24
C ASP A 72 12.90 -15.54 -7.54
N TRP A 73 11.97 -14.59 -7.41
CA TRP A 73 11.40 -13.82 -8.51
C TRP A 73 12.30 -12.66 -8.97
N VAL A 74 13.23 -12.20 -8.14
CA VAL A 74 14.02 -10.97 -8.32
C VAL A 74 14.74 -10.94 -9.66
N ASP A 75 15.55 -11.96 -9.94
CA ASP A 75 16.33 -12.02 -11.17
C ASP A 75 15.41 -12.05 -12.39
N SER A 76 14.33 -12.83 -12.33
CA SER A 76 13.41 -12.98 -13.46
C SER A 76 12.64 -11.69 -13.76
N VAL A 77 12.24 -10.94 -12.72
CA VAL A 77 11.59 -9.63 -12.88
C VAL A 77 12.58 -8.58 -13.39
N LYS A 78 13.83 -8.59 -12.90
CA LYS A 78 14.89 -7.70 -13.37
C LYS A 78 15.09 -7.82 -14.89
N HIS A 79 15.14 -9.03 -15.42
CA HIS A 79 15.29 -9.25 -16.87
C HIS A 79 14.14 -8.63 -17.68
N VAL A 80 12.90 -8.74 -17.18
CA VAL A 80 11.74 -8.09 -17.83
C VAL A 80 11.87 -6.58 -17.78
N PHE A 81 12.26 -6.01 -16.63
CA PHE A 81 12.40 -4.56 -16.47
C PHE A 81 13.51 -3.98 -17.35
N GLU A 82 14.65 -4.67 -17.44
CA GLU A 82 15.76 -4.32 -18.35
C GLU A 82 15.28 -4.30 -19.80
N TYR A 83 14.63 -5.39 -20.26
CA TYR A 83 14.09 -5.50 -21.62
C TYR A 83 13.16 -4.34 -21.99
N PHE A 84 12.23 -3.98 -21.11
CA PHE A 84 11.30 -2.87 -21.37
C PHE A 84 11.95 -1.49 -21.24
N THR A 85 12.99 -1.36 -20.43
CA THR A 85 13.74 -0.11 -20.28
C THR A 85 14.53 0.21 -21.54
N GLU A 86 15.26 -0.76 -22.09
CA GLU A 86 16.08 -0.58 -23.31
C GLU A 86 15.26 -0.10 -24.51
N ARG A 87 14.02 -0.58 -24.63
CA ARG A 87 13.13 -0.25 -25.74
C ARG A 87 12.19 0.94 -25.49
N THR A 88 12.24 1.54 -24.30
CA THR A 88 11.38 2.67 -23.94
C THR A 88 12.25 3.87 -23.59
N PRO A 89 12.54 4.75 -24.58
CA PRO A 89 13.40 5.90 -24.36
C PRO A 89 12.97 6.75 -23.16
N ARG A 90 13.94 7.17 -22.36
CA ARG A 90 13.74 7.99 -21.14
C ARG A 90 12.96 7.29 -20.01
N SER A 91 12.65 6.01 -20.15
CA SER A 91 12.29 5.18 -18.99
C SER A 91 13.55 4.74 -18.24
N HIS A 92 13.36 4.32 -16.99
CA HIS A 92 14.39 3.70 -16.18
C HIS A 92 13.72 2.75 -15.20
N PHE A 93 14.49 1.82 -14.65
CA PHE A 93 14.07 1.11 -13.45
C PHE A 93 15.03 1.35 -12.30
N GLU A 94 14.48 1.20 -11.10
CA GLU A 94 15.17 1.27 -9.82
C GLU A 94 15.07 -0.12 -9.18
N HIS A 95 16.22 -0.66 -8.81
CA HIS A 95 16.32 -1.89 -8.04
C HIS A 95 16.49 -1.50 -6.57
N ARG A 96 15.53 -1.90 -5.73
CA ARG A 96 15.56 -1.75 -4.28
C ARG A 96 15.77 -3.12 -3.63
N GLU A 97 15.95 -3.17 -2.31
CA GLU A 97 16.25 -4.44 -1.64
C GLU A 97 15.07 -5.41 -1.66
N THR A 98 13.84 -4.90 -1.64
CA THR A 98 12.61 -5.71 -1.57
C THR A 98 11.64 -5.47 -2.73
N SER A 99 12.00 -4.59 -3.67
CA SER A 99 11.11 -4.19 -4.77
C SER A 99 11.85 -3.71 -6.01
N PHE A 100 11.14 -3.71 -7.14
CA PHE A 100 11.57 -3.08 -8.38
C PHE A 100 10.55 -2.06 -8.82
N VAL A 101 11.02 -0.89 -9.27
CA VAL A 101 10.14 0.17 -9.80
C VAL A 101 10.59 0.55 -11.19
N TRP A 102 9.74 0.33 -12.19
CA TRP A 102 9.93 0.85 -13.53
C TRP A 102 9.18 2.16 -13.67
N ASN A 103 9.85 3.20 -14.14
CA ASN A 103 9.32 4.54 -14.26
C ASN A 103 9.42 5.04 -15.71
N TYR A 104 8.29 5.49 -16.24
CA TYR A 104 8.15 6.02 -17.60
C TYR A 104 7.57 7.44 -17.60
N LYS A 105 7.77 8.20 -16.52
CA LYS A 105 7.29 9.58 -16.39
C LYS A 105 7.84 10.49 -17.49
N TYR A 106 9.08 10.29 -17.89
CA TYR A 106 9.78 11.10 -18.91
C TYR A 106 9.76 10.49 -20.31
N ALA A 107 9.23 9.27 -20.44
CA ALA A 107 8.95 8.69 -21.75
C ALA A 107 7.76 9.38 -22.39
N ASP A 108 7.58 9.14 -23.69
CA ASP A 108 6.33 9.48 -24.36
C ASP A 108 5.13 8.86 -23.61
N VAL A 109 4.06 9.64 -23.48
CA VAL A 109 2.92 9.30 -22.60
C VAL A 109 2.19 8.06 -23.11
N GLU A 110 1.89 8.04 -24.40
CA GLU A 110 1.07 7.01 -25.03
C GLU A 110 1.90 5.74 -25.20
N PHE A 111 3.12 5.89 -25.72
CA PHE A 111 4.06 4.79 -25.88
C PHE A 111 4.43 4.17 -24.54
N GLY A 112 4.78 4.97 -23.54
CA GLY A 112 5.11 4.48 -22.20
C GLY A 112 3.96 3.71 -21.55
N ARG A 113 2.70 4.13 -21.79
CA ARG A 113 1.51 3.41 -21.31
C ARG A 113 1.32 2.07 -22.03
N LEU A 114 1.55 2.01 -23.35
CA LEU A 114 1.51 0.74 -24.10
C LEU A 114 2.59 -0.22 -23.59
N GLN A 115 3.82 0.28 -23.43
CA GLN A 115 4.94 -0.49 -22.90
C GLN A 115 4.67 -1.00 -21.46
N ALA A 116 4.06 -0.17 -20.60
CA ALA A 116 3.64 -0.59 -19.26
C ALA A 116 2.64 -1.76 -19.32
N ARG A 117 1.64 -1.69 -20.20
CA ARG A 117 0.64 -2.74 -20.35
C ARG A 117 1.27 -4.06 -20.83
N ASP A 118 2.14 -3.97 -21.83
CA ASP A 118 2.80 -5.14 -22.41
C ASP A 118 3.82 -5.74 -21.42
N MET A 119 4.45 -4.92 -20.57
CA MET A 119 5.27 -5.37 -19.44
C MET A 119 4.44 -6.14 -18.42
N LEU A 120 3.31 -5.59 -17.99
CA LEU A 120 2.42 -6.26 -17.03
C LEU A 120 1.98 -7.63 -17.53
N GLN A 121 1.64 -7.73 -18.81
CA GLN A 121 1.30 -9.01 -19.44
C GLN A 121 2.47 -10.00 -19.37
N HIS A 122 3.70 -9.58 -19.74
CA HIS A 122 4.87 -10.46 -19.66
C HIS A 122 5.17 -10.93 -18.24
N LEU A 123 5.04 -10.03 -17.26
CA LEU A 123 5.19 -10.38 -15.84
C LEU A 123 4.18 -11.47 -15.47
N TRP A 124 2.88 -11.23 -15.68
CA TRP A 124 1.81 -12.15 -15.27
C TRP A 124 1.87 -13.51 -15.96
N THR A 125 2.27 -13.57 -17.23
CA THR A 125 2.38 -14.85 -17.96
C THR A 125 3.70 -15.58 -17.72
N GLY A 126 4.66 -14.95 -17.08
CA GLY A 126 6.02 -15.48 -16.93
C GLY A 126 6.47 -15.50 -15.47
N PRO A 127 7.41 -14.60 -15.08
CA PRO A 127 8.19 -14.73 -13.85
C PRO A 127 7.38 -14.65 -12.56
N ILE A 128 6.21 -14.01 -12.59
CA ILE A 128 5.42 -13.78 -11.38
C ILE A 128 4.13 -14.60 -11.33
N SER A 129 3.90 -15.50 -12.29
CA SER A 129 2.64 -16.25 -12.38
C SER A 129 2.34 -17.12 -11.15
N ASN A 130 3.40 -17.58 -10.46
CA ASN A 130 3.33 -18.38 -9.24
C ASN A 130 4.19 -17.80 -8.10
N ALA A 131 4.69 -16.58 -8.24
CA ALA A 131 5.53 -15.95 -7.23
C ALA A 131 4.66 -15.22 -6.19
N ALA A 132 5.13 -15.16 -4.94
CA ALA A 132 4.49 -14.40 -3.87
C ALA A 132 4.82 -12.89 -3.99
N VAL A 133 4.40 -12.27 -5.09
CA VAL A 133 4.62 -10.84 -5.36
C VAL A 133 3.32 -10.10 -5.71
N ASP A 134 3.27 -8.84 -5.31
CA ASP A 134 2.25 -7.88 -5.70
C ASP A 134 2.78 -6.94 -6.77
N VAL A 135 1.91 -6.60 -7.73
CA VAL A 135 2.21 -5.59 -8.76
C VAL A 135 1.37 -4.35 -8.53
N VAL A 136 2.03 -3.24 -8.25
CA VAL A 136 1.40 -1.94 -7.99
C VAL A 136 1.57 -1.05 -9.21
N GLN A 137 0.46 -0.78 -9.91
CA GLN A 137 0.46 0.12 -11.05
C GLN A 137 0.27 1.58 -10.60
N GLY A 138 1.30 2.39 -10.79
CA GLY A 138 1.25 3.85 -10.62
C GLY A 138 0.76 4.56 -11.88
N SER A 139 0.63 5.89 -11.80
CA SER A 139 0.23 6.68 -12.99
C SER A 139 1.25 6.64 -14.12
N ARG A 140 2.54 6.59 -13.77
CA ARG A 140 3.68 6.56 -14.70
C ARG A 140 4.77 5.61 -14.23
N SER A 141 4.37 4.57 -13.52
CA SER A 141 5.28 3.57 -12.97
C SER A 141 4.59 2.22 -12.83
N VAL A 142 5.38 1.16 -12.80
CA VAL A 142 4.99 -0.20 -12.41
C VAL A 142 5.96 -0.63 -11.33
N GLU A 143 5.44 -1.08 -10.20
CA GLU A 143 6.25 -1.63 -9.12
C GLU A 143 5.92 -3.08 -8.87
N VAL A 144 6.94 -3.90 -8.71
CA VAL A 144 6.82 -5.29 -8.24
C VAL A 144 7.47 -5.36 -6.86
N ARG A 145 6.73 -5.87 -5.88
CA ARG A 145 7.18 -6.01 -4.50
C ARG A 145 6.69 -7.34 -3.93
N SER A 146 7.29 -7.82 -2.86
CA SER A 146 6.81 -9.03 -2.20
C SER A 146 5.40 -8.85 -1.62
N VAL A 147 4.61 -9.93 -1.62
CA VAL A 147 3.24 -9.91 -1.07
C VAL A 147 3.24 -9.50 0.40
N GLY A 148 2.26 -8.68 0.77
CA GLY A 148 2.07 -8.22 2.15
C GLY A 148 2.96 -7.03 2.54
N VAL A 149 3.92 -6.64 1.70
CA VAL A 149 4.75 -5.45 1.89
C VAL A 149 3.97 -4.21 1.48
N THR A 150 3.16 -3.69 2.39
CA THR A 150 2.30 -2.52 2.17
C THR A 150 2.46 -1.54 3.31
N LYS A 151 2.18 -0.26 3.05
CA LYS A 151 2.37 0.78 4.08
C LYS A 151 1.41 0.56 5.23
N GLY A 152 0.16 0.24 4.95
CA GLY A 152 -0.86 -0.07 5.95
C GLY A 152 -0.49 -1.29 6.79
N ALA A 153 0.03 -2.36 6.18
CA ALA A 153 0.49 -3.53 6.92
C ALA A 153 1.68 -3.24 7.84
N ALA A 154 2.54 -2.28 7.49
CA ALA A 154 3.67 -1.89 8.32
C ALA A 154 3.28 -1.01 9.52
N ILE A 155 2.16 -0.28 9.46
CA ILE A 155 1.76 0.66 10.53
C ILE A 155 1.66 -0.03 11.89
N ASP A 156 0.98 -1.18 11.97
CA ASP A 156 0.79 -1.90 13.24
C ASP A 156 2.13 -2.21 13.91
N ARG A 157 3.07 -2.73 13.10
CA ARG A 157 4.43 -3.00 13.56
C ARG A 157 5.17 -1.73 13.98
N ILE A 158 5.11 -0.68 13.16
CA ILE A 158 5.82 0.58 13.44
C ILE A 158 5.32 1.20 14.75
N LEU A 159 4.00 1.24 14.95
CA LEU A 159 3.41 1.74 16.19
C LEU A 159 3.83 0.89 17.39
N GLY A 160 3.86 -0.45 17.23
CA GLY A 160 4.39 -1.34 18.24
C GLY A 160 5.82 -0.98 18.66
N GLU A 161 6.73 -0.80 17.69
CA GLU A 161 8.14 -0.45 17.97
C GLU A 161 8.28 0.94 18.63
N ILE A 162 7.48 1.92 18.21
CA ILE A 162 7.47 3.27 18.81
C ILE A 162 7.12 3.19 20.29
N VAL A 163 6.05 2.48 20.64
CA VAL A 163 5.60 2.36 22.03
C VAL A 163 6.64 1.69 22.91
N HIS A 164 7.26 0.61 22.41
CA HIS A 164 8.28 -0.12 23.15
C HIS A 164 9.56 0.70 23.34
N SER A 165 9.97 1.48 22.34
CA SER A 165 11.23 2.22 22.36
C SER A 165 11.14 3.57 23.07
N GLU A 166 10.03 4.29 22.92
CA GLU A 166 9.81 5.59 23.59
C GLU A 166 9.17 5.41 24.99
N ASN A 167 8.92 4.16 25.40
CA ASN A 167 8.28 3.80 26.67
C ASN A 167 7.02 4.65 26.94
N MET A 168 6.20 4.80 25.89
CA MET A 168 5.03 5.67 25.90
C MET A 168 4.05 5.23 26.99
N ILE A 169 3.77 6.15 27.91
CA ILE A 169 2.83 5.94 29.02
C ILE A 169 1.41 6.37 28.63
N THR A 170 1.31 7.36 27.74
CA THR A 170 0.04 7.90 27.24
C THR A 170 -0.29 7.30 25.88
N PRO A 171 -1.53 6.84 25.65
CA PRO A 171 -1.96 6.36 24.35
C PRO A 171 -2.02 7.51 23.34
N ILE A 172 -1.89 7.19 22.06
CA ILE A 172 -2.03 8.13 20.96
C ILE A 172 -3.51 8.50 20.83
N ASP A 173 -3.82 9.79 20.96
CA ASP A 173 -5.17 10.35 20.95
C ASP A 173 -5.46 11.18 19.68
N TYR A 174 -4.44 11.48 18.88
CA TYR A 174 -4.50 12.25 17.63
C TYR A 174 -3.59 11.64 16.56
N VAL A 175 -4.11 11.52 15.33
CA VAL A 175 -3.32 11.05 14.17
C VAL A 175 -3.60 11.92 12.96
N LEU A 176 -2.53 12.48 12.38
CA LEU A 176 -2.52 13.15 11.09
C LEU A 176 -1.75 12.30 10.08
N CYS A 177 -2.41 11.88 9.00
CA CYS A 177 -1.81 11.10 7.92
C CYS A 177 -1.94 11.86 6.60
N ILE A 178 -0.80 12.18 5.96
CA ILE A 178 -0.77 12.85 4.66
C ILE A 178 -0.10 11.92 3.64
N GLY A 179 -0.82 11.63 2.55
CA GLY A 179 -0.36 10.72 1.50
C GLY A 179 -0.64 11.26 0.11
N HIS A 180 0.24 10.95 -0.84
CA HIS A 180 0.17 11.45 -2.21
C HIS A 180 -0.26 10.33 -3.18
N PHE A 181 0.12 9.09 -2.88
CA PHE A 181 0.12 8.01 -3.82
C PHE A 181 -1.09 7.12 -3.59
N LEU A 182 -2.16 7.40 -4.33
CA LEU A 182 -3.44 6.71 -4.20
C LEU A 182 -3.34 5.17 -4.21
N GLY A 183 -2.44 4.58 -4.99
CA GLY A 183 -2.30 3.10 -5.00
C GLY A 183 -1.59 2.51 -3.78
N LYS A 184 -0.97 3.33 -2.93
CA LYS A 184 -0.03 2.89 -1.88
C LYS A 184 -0.32 3.44 -0.48
N ASP A 185 -1.09 4.52 -0.38
CA ASP A 185 -1.38 5.19 0.89
C ASP A 185 -2.81 4.91 1.38
N GLU A 186 -3.67 4.33 0.53
CA GLU A 186 -5.09 4.05 0.85
C GLU A 186 -5.27 2.99 1.95
N ASP A 187 -4.36 2.04 2.00
CA ASP A 187 -4.30 1.03 3.05
C ASP A 187 -4.07 1.65 4.44
N ILE A 188 -3.30 2.74 4.53
CA ILE A 188 -3.12 3.51 5.77
C ILE A 188 -4.42 4.19 6.18
N TYR A 189 -5.16 4.78 5.23
CA TYR A 189 -6.42 5.45 5.53
C TYR A 189 -7.46 4.49 6.08
N VAL A 190 -7.56 3.31 5.46
CA VAL A 190 -8.47 2.25 5.92
C VAL A 190 -8.02 1.64 7.25
N PHE A 191 -6.71 1.61 7.54
CA PHE A 191 -6.20 1.08 8.80
C PHE A 191 -6.72 1.85 10.02
N PHE A 192 -6.69 3.18 9.97
CA PHE A 192 -7.13 4.04 11.09
C PHE A 192 -8.63 4.35 11.08
N ASP A 193 -9.30 4.17 9.94
CA ASP A 193 -10.74 4.45 9.79
C ASP A 193 -11.45 3.41 8.91
N PRO A 194 -11.55 2.15 9.37
CA PRO A 194 -12.12 1.05 8.58
C PRO A 194 -13.64 1.19 8.36
N GLU A 195 -14.32 2.00 9.17
CA GLU A 195 -15.77 2.22 9.12
C GLU A 195 -16.16 3.42 8.22
N TYR A 196 -15.19 4.20 7.72
CA TYR A 196 -15.49 5.33 6.83
C TYR A 196 -16.06 4.83 5.49
N PRO A 197 -17.22 5.35 5.04
CA PRO A 197 -17.87 4.83 3.84
C PRO A 197 -17.00 5.11 2.61
N SER A 198 -16.44 4.05 2.03
CA SER A 198 -16.00 4.08 0.63
C SER A 198 -17.22 4.48 -0.19
N GLU A 199 -17.23 5.68 -0.79
CA GLU A 199 -18.39 6.18 -1.53
C GLU A 199 -18.99 5.06 -2.39
N SER A 200 -20.24 4.74 -2.08
CA SER A 200 -21.01 3.75 -2.83
C SER A 200 -21.01 4.18 -4.29
N LYS A 201 -20.43 3.35 -5.16
CA LYS A 201 -20.54 3.50 -6.61
C LYS A 201 -22.03 3.54 -6.94
N VAL A 202 -22.59 4.74 -7.12
CA VAL A 202 -23.97 4.92 -7.53
C VAL A 202 -24.13 4.18 -8.85
N LYS A 203 -24.87 3.06 -8.82
CA LYS A 203 -25.38 2.40 -10.02
C LYS A 203 -26.23 3.43 -10.75
N PRO A 204 -26.13 3.57 -12.10
CA PRO A 204 -27.12 4.35 -12.82
C PRO A 204 -28.49 3.71 -12.59
N GLU A 205 -29.44 4.48 -12.07
CA GLU A 205 -30.82 4.08 -11.95
C GLU A 205 -31.40 3.85 -13.36
N GLY A 206 -31.40 2.58 -13.78
CA GLY A 206 -32.22 2.10 -14.89
C GLY A 206 -33.62 1.82 -14.37
N GLY A 207 -34.58 2.57 -14.88
CA GLY A 207 -35.98 2.58 -14.45
C GLY A 207 -36.64 1.20 -14.37
N SER A 208 -37.44 1.06 -13.31
CA SER A 208 -38.44 0.02 -13.13
C SER A 208 -39.53 0.12 -14.20
N ALA A 209 -39.80 -0.99 -14.89
CA ALA A 209 -41.13 -1.31 -15.40
C ALA A 209 -41.37 -2.82 -15.26
N SER A 210 -42.19 -3.16 -14.28
CA SER A 210 -42.71 -4.49 -13.96
C SER A 210 -43.92 -4.86 -14.86
N LEU A 211 -44.34 -6.13 -14.76
CA LEU A 211 -45.54 -6.82 -15.29
C LEU A 211 -45.22 -7.66 -16.56
N ASP A 212 -45.48 -8.97 -16.67
CA ASP A 212 -46.40 -9.85 -15.94
C ASP A 212 -46.03 -11.35 -16.07
N ARG A 213 -46.68 -12.20 -15.25
CA ARG A 213 -46.29 -13.59 -14.94
C ARG A 213 -47.21 -14.65 -15.63
N ARG A 214 -46.63 -15.54 -16.46
CA ARG A 214 -46.97 -16.98 -16.75
C ARG A 214 -48.28 -17.35 -17.51
N PRO A 215 -48.51 -18.61 -17.99
CA PRO A 215 -47.64 -19.80 -18.23
C PRO A 215 -47.89 -20.61 -19.56
N ASN A 216 -47.00 -21.59 -19.82
CA ASN A 216 -47.15 -22.85 -20.59
C ASN A 216 -47.55 -22.88 -22.09
N GLY A 217 -46.70 -23.55 -22.90
CA GLY A 217 -47.08 -24.10 -24.21
C GLY A 217 -45.90 -24.71 -25.00
N ARG A 218 -45.77 -26.04 -24.97
CA ARG A 218 -45.00 -26.86 -25.95
C ARG A 218 -45.60 -26.66 -27.36
N PRO A 219 -44.85 -26.84 -28.46
CA PRO A 219 -44.91 -28.12 -29.20
C PRO A 219 -43.58 -28.44 -29.96
N PRO A 220 -43.52 -29.30 -30.99
CA PRO A 220 -43.11 -30.69 -30.88
C PRO A 220 -41.82 -31.06 -31.65
N SER A 221 -41.40 -32.30 -31.42
CA SER A 221 -40.34 -33.05 -32.09
C SER A 221 -40.58 -33.34 -33.57
N ASN A 222 -39.51 -33.28 -34.36
CA ASN A 222 -39.17 -34.15 -35.51
C ASN A 222 -37.63 -34.23 -35.51
N GLY A 223 -36.92 -35.34 -35.38
CA GLY A 223 -37.24 -36.71 -35.74
C GLY A 223 -36.65 -37.05 -37.12
N ARG A 224 -35.32 -37.25 -37.23
CA ARG A 224 -34.73 -38.33 -38.04
C ARG A 224 -33.22 -38.53 -37.82
N SER A 225 -32.94 -39.79 -37.55
CA SER A 225 -31.70 -40.51 -37.28
C SER A 225 -30.97 -41.00 -38.53
N ASN A 226 -29.64 -41.15 -38.44
CA ASN A 226 -28.84 -42.38 -38.66
C ASN A 226 -27.47 -42.02 -39.28
N SER A 227 -26.35 -42.25 -38.58
CA SER A 227 -25.64 -43.52 -38.29
C SER A 227 -24.45 -43.71 -39.24
N ARG A 228 -23.23 -43.80 -38.71
CA ARG A 228 -22.46 -45.05 -38.57
C ARG A 228 -20.96 -44.75 -38.42
N ASN A 229 -20.43 -45.22 -37.30
CA ASN A 229 -19.03 -45.58 -37.08
C ASN A 229 -18.74 -46.90 -37.85
N PRO A 230 -17.47 -47.36 -38.03
CA PRO A 230 -16.80 -48.05 -36.91
C PRO A 230 -15.24 -48.00 -36.85
N GLN A 231 -14.76 -47.94 -35.60
CA GLN A 231 -13.71 -48.75 -34.94
C GLN A 231 -12.38 -49.15 -35.63
N SER A 232 -11.28 -48.85 -34.91
CA SER A 232 -10.20 -49.79 -34.52
C SER A 232 -9.48 -49.23 -33.25
N ARG A 233 -9.57 -49.81 -32.04
CA ARG A 233 -8.69 -50.84 -31.40
C ARG A 233 -7.19 -50.53 -31.59
N THR A 234 -6.24 -50.58 -30.63
CA THR A 234 -6.16 -50.89 -29.18
C THR A 234 -4.68 -50.68 -28.80
N GLN A 235 -4.34 -50.23 -27.57
CA GLN A 235 -3.36 -50.92 -26.70
C GLN A 235 -3.35 -50.37 -25.27
N LYS A 236 -3.16 -51.31 -24.34
CA LYS A 236 -3.21 -51.23 -22.87
C LYS A 236 -1.85 -50.83 -22.28
N ALA A 237 -1.86 -50.23 -21.08
CA ALA A 237 -0.95 -50.60 -20.00
C ALA A 237 -1.65 -50.42 -18.63
N GLN A 238 -1.45 -51.41 -17.76
CA GLN A 238 -2.08 -51.59 -16.44
C GLN A 238 -1.26 -50.98 -15.30
N GLN A 239 -1.96 -50.30 -14.39
CA GLN A 239 -1.93 -50.35 -12.91
C GLN A 239 -0.60 -50.51 -12.14
N ALA A 240 -0.40 -49.63 -11.15
CA ALA A 240 -0.22 -50.03 -9.74
C ALA A 240 -0.72 -48.92 -8.80
N ALA A 241 -1.60 -49.30 -7.86
CA ALA A 241 -2.13 -48.49 -6.79
C ALA A 241 -1.25 -48.60 -5.53
N SER A 242 -1.13 -47.52 -4.78
CA SER A 242 -0.82 -47.57 -3.35
C SER A 242 -1.66 -46.54 -2.61
N GLU A 243 -2.69 -47.04 -1.94
CA GLU A 243 -3.44 -46.32 -0.92
C GLU A 243 -2.57 -46.21 0.33
N ARG A 244 -2.42 -45.00 0.88
CA ARG A 244 -2.28 -44.79 2.32
C ARG A 244 -2.97 -43.49 2.71
N SER A 245 -4.11 -43.68 3.37
CA SER A 245 -4.88 -42.70 4.10
C SER A 245 -4.10 -42.16 5.30
N SER A 246 -3.99 -40.84 5.40
CA SER A 246 -3.88 -40.14 6.68
C SER A 246 -4.63 -38.82 6.56
N SER A 247 -5.85 -38.82 7.09
CA SER A 247 -6.68 -37.66 7.32
C SER A 247 -6.05 -36.79 8.39
N SER A 248 -5.55 -35.61 8.03
CA SER A 248 -5.37 -34.48 8.94
C SER A 248 -6.13 -33.29 8.38
N SER A 249 -7.36 -33.14 8.88
CA SER A 249 -8.14 -31.93 8.77
C SER A 249 -7.42 -30.81 9.52
N HIS A 250 -6.70 -29.96 8.80
CA HIS A 250 -6.35 -28.64 9.30
C HIS A 250 -7.21 -27.63 8.57
N SER A 251 -8.29 -27.26 9.26
CA SER A 251 -8.96 -25.97 9.08
C SER A 251 -7.89 -24.89 9.19
N SER A 252 -7.49 -24.32 8.06
CA SER A 252 -6.80 -23.05 8.03
C SER A 252 -7.81 -22.01 8.52
N THR A 253 -7.79 -21.78 9.82
CA THR A 253 -8.36 -20.59 10.44
C THR A 253 -7.73 -19.40 9.75
N SER A 254 -8.48 -18.80 8.82
CA SER A 254 -8.37 -17.38 8.54
C SER A 254 -8.53 -16.69 9.89
N SER A 255 -7.42 -16.29 10.49
CA SER A 255 -7.41 -15.38 11.62
C SER A 255 -7.80 -14.01 11.07
N ASN A 256 -9.10 -13.87 10.88
CA ASN A 256 -9.76 -12.58 10.88
C ASN A 256 -9.52 -12.03 12.29
N HIS A 257 -8.40 -11.32 12.48
CA HIS A 257 -8.10 -10.64 13.73
C HIS A 257 -9.12 -9.52 13.88
N ASP A 258 -10.18 -9.82 14.62
CA ASP A 258 -11.17 -8.85 15.10
C ASP A 258 -10.46 -7.88 16.05
N TRP A 259 -10.13 -6.69 15.56
CA TRP A 259 -9.47 -5.60 16.29
C TRP A 259 -10.37 -4.87 17.29
N ARG A 260 -11.34 -5.53 17.91
CA ARG A 260 -12.18 -4.89 18.95
C ARG A 260 -11.67 -5.09 20.37
N GLU A 261 -10.52 -5.72 20.57
CA GLU A 261 -10.01 -5.99 21.92
C GLU A 261 -8.51 -5.70 22.05
N GLY A 262 -8.20 -4.43 22.33
CA GLY A 262 -7.05 -4.05 23.17
C GLY A 262 -5.65 -4.08 22.53
N SER A 263 -5.33 -3.08 21.71
CA SER A 263 -3.98 -2.50 21.74
C SER A 263 -4.04 -1.29 22.68
N SER A 264 -3.33 -1.30 23.81
CA SER A 264 -3.34 -0.18 24.78
C SER A 264 -2.64 1.09 24.27
N VAL A 265 -2.33 1.14 22.96
CA VAL A 265 -1.50 2.14 22.31
C VAL A 265 -2.32 3.26 21.68
N LEU A 266 -3.52 2.95 21.18
CA LEU A 266 -4.38 3.90 20.48
C LEU A 266 -5.67 4.12 21.29
N ASP A 267 -5.89 5.34 21.77
CA ASP A 267 -7.19 5.81 22.28
C ASP A 267 -7.74 6.83 21.27
N LEU A 268 -7.71 6.43 19.99
CA LEU A 268 -8.04 7.31 18.89
C LEU A 268 -9.55 7.32 18.69
N LYS A 269 -10.18 8.44 19.05
CA LYS A 269 -11.55 8.71 18.65
C LYS A 269 -11.60 9.01 17.16
N GLY A 270 -12.66 8.56 16.49
CA GLY A 270 -12.84 8.80 15.06
C GLY A 270 -12.70 10.28 14.66
N GLU A 271 -13.10 11.22 15.52
CA GLU A 271 -12.96 12.68 15.29
C GLU A 271 -11.51 13.19 15.33
N ASN A 272 -10.58 12.46 15.93
CA ASN A 272 -9.17 12.83 16.08
C ASN A 272 -8.26 12.21 15.01
N TYR A 273 -8.85 11.53 14.01
CA TYR A 273 -8.13 11.04 12.84
C TYR A 273 -8.32 11.97 11.63
N PHE A 274 -7.19 12.52 11.16
CA PHE A 274 -7.13 13.41 10.02
C PHE A 274 -6.32 12.76 8.89
N SER A 275 -7.02 12.24 7.89
CA SER A 275 -6.41 11.70 6.67
C SER A 275 -6.50 12.71 5.52
N CYS A 276 -5.37 13.00 4.89
CA CYS A 276 -5.25 13.95 3.78
C CYS A 276 -4.64 13.26 2.56
N ALA A 277 -5.38 13.21 1.45
CA ALA A 277 -4.82 12.86 0.15
C ALA A 277 -4.24 14.09 -0.54
N VAL A 278 -3.19 13.92 -1.35
CA VAL A 278 -2.55 15.01 -2.10
C VAL A 278 -2.76 14.85 -3.60
N GLY A 279 -3.40 15.83 -4.23
CA GLY A 279 -3.55 16.00 -5.68
C GLY A 279 -4.59 15.09 -6.35
N ARG A 280 -5.25 14.18 -5.63
CA ARG A 280 -6.21 13.23 -6.21
C ARG A 280 -7.52 13.17 -5.43
N LYS A 281 -8.63 13.43 -6.13
CA LYS A 281 -9.98 13.48 -5.56
C LYS A 281 -10.59 12.13 -5.18
N ARG A 282 -10.11 11.02 -5.76
CA ARG A 282 -10.71 9.69 -5.54
C ARG A 282 -9.89 8.91 -4.52
N SER A 283 -10.06 9.22 -3.25
CA SER A 283 -9.32 8.65 -2.11
C SER A 283 -10.27 8.35 -0.95
N ASN A 284 -9.94 7.40 -0.07
CA ASN A 284 -10.63 7.19 1.20
C ASN A 284 -10.18 8.18 2.30
N ALA A 285 -9.23 9.08 2.01
CA ALA A 285 -8.88 10.16 2.92
C ALA A 285 -10.04 11.16 3.10
N ARG A 286 -10.21 11.67 4.32
CA ARG A 286 -11.28 12.62 4.67
C ARG A 286 -11.08 14.01 4.07
N TYR A 287 -9.81 14.40 3.88
CA TYR A 287 -9.42 15.71 3.38
C TYR A 287 -8.57 15.59 2.13
N LEU A 288 -8.55 16.66 1.33
CA LEU A 288 -7.78 16.74 0.10
C LEU A 288 -6.94 18.02 0.08
N LEU A 289 -5.64 17.85 -0.06
CA LEU A 289 -4.70 18.92 -0.40
C LEU A 289 -4.46 18.88 -1.91
N SER A 290 -4.50 20.01 -2.59
CA SER A 290 -4.44 20.06 -4.06
C SER A 290 -3.04 19.78 -4.61
N SER A 291 -1.99 20.06 -3.84
CA SER A 291 -0.60 20.02 -4.29
C SER A 291 0.38 19.85 -3.13
N SER A 292 1.65 19.58 -3.46
CA SER A 292 2.74 19.59 -2.47
C SER A 292 2.94 20.96 -1.82
N GLU A 293 2.65 22.06 -2.52
CA GLU A 293 2.75 23.42 -1.97
C GLU A 293 1.75 23.67 -0.83
N GLU A 294 0.56 23.10 -0.93
CA GLU A 294 -0.42 23.15 0.15
C GLU A 294 0.02 22.32 1.35
N VAL A 295 0.69 21.18 1.14
CA VAL A 295 1.30 20.41 2.23
C VAL A 295 2.36 21.25 2.94
N VAL A 296 3.20 21.96 2.19
CA VAL A 296 4.23 22.86 2.75
C VAL A 296 3.58 23.96 3.60
N SER A 297 2.54 24.60 3.07
CA SER A 297 1.83 25.69 3.76
C SER A 297 1.13 25.19 5.03
N PHE A 298 0.46 24.04 4.94
CA PHE A 298 -0.20 23.40 6.07
C PHE A 298 0.79 23.04 7.19
N LEU A 299 1.92 22.43 6.87
CA LEU A 299 2.93 22.07 7.87
C LEU A 299 3.59 23.31 8.49
N LYS A 300 3.73 24.41 7.74
CA LYS A 300 4.17 25.71 8.29
C LYS A 300 3.16 26.23 9.33
N GLU A 301 1.88 26.24 9.01
CA GLU A 301 0.82 26.69 9.92
C GLU A 301 0.69 25.79 11.16
N LEU A 302 0.86 24.48 10.98
CA LEU A 302 0.86 23.53 12.09
C LEU A 302 2.02 23.80 13.05
N ALA A 303 3.23 23.99 12.51
CA ALA A 303 4.41 24.29 13.31
C ALA A 303 4.29 25.61 14.08
N THR A 304 3.70 26.66 13.47
CA THR A 304 3.49 27.94 14.17
C THR A 304 2.43 27.83 15.26
N ALA A 305 1.38 27.04 15.05
CA ALA A 305 0.37 26.78 16.08
C ALA A 305 0.97 26.05 17.29
N THR A 306 1.85 25.07 17.07
CA THR A 306 2.56 24.36 18.14
C THR A 306 3.46 25.29 18.95
N ALA A 307 4.24 26.15 18.27
CA ALA A 307 5.11 27.12 18.93
C ALA A 307 4.34 28.18 19.73
N GLY A 308 3.20 28.65 19.20
CA GLY A 308 2.32 29.59 19.90
C GLY A 308 1.75 29.00 21.19
N PHE A 309 1.40 27.71 21.20
CA PHE A 309 0.92 27.02 22.39
C PHE A 309 2.01 26.90 23.46
N GLN A 310 3.24 26.54 23.08
CA GLN A 310 4.38 26.47 24.01
C GLN A 310 4.72 27.84 24.63
N ALA A 311 4.70 28.92 23.83
CA ALA A 311 4.92 30.27 24.33
C ALA A 311 3.85 30.70 25.36
N THR A 312 2.57 30.44 25.09
CA THR A 312 1.49 30.75 26.04
C THR A 312 1.56 29.94 27.33
N CYS A 313 1.99 28.68 27.28
CA CYS A 313 2.23 27.88 28.49
C CYS A 313 3.45 28.35 29.28
N ALA A 314 4.52 28.77 28.60
CA ALA A 314 5.71 29.32 29.25
C ALA A 314 5.42 30.67 29.92
N ASP A 315 4.63 31.53 29.28
CA ASP A 315 4.18 32.80 29.86
C ASP A 315 3.26 32.56 31.07
N TYR A 316 2.36 31.57 31.01
CA TYR A 316 1.53 31.19 32.16
C TYR A 316 2.36 30.65 33.33
N MET A 317 3.44 29.90 33.09
CA MET A 317 4.34 29.45 34.14
C MET A 317 5.20 30.59 34.71
N HIS A 318 5.56 31.59 33.91
CA HIS A 318 6.27 32.78 34.39
C HIS A 318 5.38 33.74 35.19
N VAL A 319 4.08 33.77 34.95
CA VAL A 319 3.12 34.60 35.69
C VAL A 319 2.71 33.97 37.03
N LEU A 320 2.91 32.66 37.21
CA LEU A 320 2.59 31.93 38.44
C LEU A 320 3.81 31.65 39.34
N GLY A 321 5.00 32.14 38.97
CA GLY A 321 6.26 31.99 39.72
C GLY A 321 6.56 33.14 40.67
#